data_AF-A0A1Y1Q5I2-F1
#
_entry.id   AF-A0A1Y1Q5I2-F1
#
_cell.length_a   1.000
_cell.length_b   1.000
_cell.length_c   1.000
_cell.angle_alpha   90.00
_cell.angle_beta   90.00
_cell.angle_gamma   90.00
#
_symmetry.space_group_name_H-M   'P 1'
#
loop_
_entity.id
_entity.type
_entity.pdbx_description
1 polymer ?
#
loop_
_entity_poly.entity_id
_entity_poly.type
_entity_poly.pdbx_seq_one_letter_code
_entity_poly.pdbx_strand_id
1 'polypeptide(L)'
;MINSFITTLHGILSSIFWLISWLFKQFEVVKKSFIATLHEIWSNLFQVIDWLFKRFQAGLVSLWNSFFWFVLTLFFGLLQGWLILGLDNLLVSDNPIFIRFLIEGAIPFFSVAVISSLAIDYCIFSLGIFCCLRNPATFFAFILVPVFVIGLGVLLFLICYLTPADKLDIGFIFKLEVIIFTTTFVHAMLIKSVAFFKEECSRFGKP
;
A
#
# COMPACT_ATOMS: atom_id res chain seq x y z
N MET A 1 -54.89 -50.19 52.44
CA MET A 1 -54.21 -48.88 52.61
C MET A 1 -52.79 -48.88 52.02
N ILE A 2 -51.94 -49.85 52.37
CA ILE A 2 -50.54 -49.95 51.87
C ILE A 2 -50.43 -50.05 50.34
N ASN A 3 -51.21 -50.92 49.68
CA ASN A 3 -51.13 -51.05 48.21
C ASN A 3 -51.55 -49.77 47.45
N SER A 4 -52.57 -49.06 47.94
CA SER A 4 -52.99 -47.78 47.35
C SER A 4 -51.95 -46.67 47.54
N PHE A 5 -51.22 -46.70 48.67
CA PHE A 5 -50.10 -45.80 48.91
C PHE A 5 -48.93 -46.09 47.96
N ILE A 6 -48.57 -47.37 47.78
CA ILE A 6 -47.51 -47.80 46.86
C ILE A 6 -47.82 -47.42 45.40
N THR A 7 -49.05 -47.62 44.93
CA THR A 7 -49.44 -47.26 43.55
C THR A 7 -49.39 -45.74 43.32
N THR A 8 -49.80 -44.95 44.30
CA THR A 8 -49.75 -43.49 44.22
C THR A 8 -48.30 -42.99 44.20
N LEU A 9 -47.45 -43.57 45.07
CA LEU A 9 -46.02 -43.28 45.12
C LEU A 9 -45.31 -43.65 43.80
N HIS A 10 -45.63 -44.81 43.23
CA HIS A 10 -45.08 -45.24 41.94
C HIS A 10 -45.51 -44.31 40.79
N GLY A 11 -46.77 -43.87 40.78
CA GLY A 11 -47.28 -42.89 39.81
C GLY A 11 -46.52 -41.56 39.88
N ILE A 12 -46.30 -41.04 41.09
CA ILE A 12 -45.53 -39.81 41.32
C ILE A 12 -44.08 -39.98 40.86
N LEU A 13 -43.41 -41.06 41.24
CA LEU A 13 -42.03 -41.36 40.82
C LEU A 13 -41.89 -41.46 39.30
N SER A 14 -42.83 -42.14 38.62
CA SER A 14 -42.80 -42.25 37.15
C SER A 14 -42.99 -40.89 36.47
N SER A 15 -43.85 -40.04 37.05
CA SER A 15 -44.12 -38.69 36.52
C SER A 15 -42.91 -37.77 36.69
N ILE A 16 -42.24 -37.85 37.85
CA ILE A 16 -40.99 -37.11 38.11
C ILE A 16 -39.89 -37.59 37.16
N PHE A 17 -39.73 -38.91 36.99
CA PHE A 17 -38.73 -39.47 36.07
C PHE A 17 -38.97 -39.03 34.63
N TRP A 18 -40.23 -39.05 34.18
CA TRP A 18 -40.60 -38.57 32.85
C TRP A 18 -40.29 -37.08 32.67
N LEU A 19 -40.61 -36.25 33.66
CA LEU A 19 -40.32 -34.81 33.64
C LEU A 19 -38.82 -34.53 33.59
N ILE A 20 -38.00 -35.24 34.38
CA ILE A 20 -36.54 -35.13 34.35
C ILE A 20 -36.01 -35.56 32.97
N SER A 21 -36.48 -36.68 32.43
CA SER A 21 -36.07 -37.17 31.10
C SER A 21 -36.45 -36.17 30.00
N TRP A 22 -37.63 -35.54 30.08
CA TRP A 22 -38.08 -34.53 29.15
C TRP A 22 -37.21 -33.27 29.23
N LEU A 23 -36.92 -32.78 30.45
CA LEU A 23 -36.03 -31.63 30.67
C LEU A 23 -34.62 -31.90 30.15
N PHE A 24 -34.08 -33.09 30.39
CA PHE A 24 -32.77 -33.48 29.86
C PHE A 24 -32.74 -33.46 28.34
N LYS A 25 -33.81 -33.93 27.68
CA LYS A 25 -33.94 -33.87 26.23
C LYS A 25 -34.00 -32.45 25.69
N GLN A 26 -34.75 -31.55 26.35
CA GLN A 26 -34.78 -30.13 25.97
C GLN A 26 -33.41 -29.48 26.12
N PHE A 27 -32.70 -29.78 27.22
CA PHE A 27 -31.35 -29.28 27.44
C PHE A 27 -30.38 -29.73 26.34
N GLU A 28 -30.42 -31.00 25.92
CA GLU A 28 -29.57 -31.50 24.83
C GLU A 28 -29.89 -30.84 23.47
N VAL A 29 -31.17 -30.51 23.20
CA VAL A 29 -31.54 -29.75 21.98
C VAL A 29 -30.98 -28.33 22.03
N VAL A 30 -31.14 -27.62 23.16
CA VAL A 30 -30.60 -26.26 23.35
C VAL A 30 -29.08 -26.26 23.23
N LYS A 31 -28.41 -27.22 23.88
CA LYS A 31 -26.95 -27.38 23.82
C LYS A 31 -26.45 -27.57 22.39
N LYS A 32 -27.09 -28.43 21.59
CA LYS A 32 -26.72 -28.65 20.18
C LYS A 32 -26.92 -27.40 19.33
N SER A 33 -28.06 -26.72 19.52
CA SER A 33 -28.35 -25.46 18.82
C SER A 33 -27.29 -24.40 19.14
N PHE A 34 -26.95 -24.23 20.43
CA PHE A 34 -25.95 -23.28 20.88
C PHE A 34 -24.56 -23.56 20.31
N ILE A 35 -24.12 -24.83 20.31
CA ILE A 35 -22.83 -25.23 19.73
C ILE A 35 -22.81 -24.95 18.22
N ALA A 36 -23.90 -25.22 17.50
CA ALA A 36 -23.99 -24.95 16.07
C ALA A 36 -23.88 -23.45 15.77
N THR A 37 -24.61 -22.60 16.50
CA THR A 37 -24.52 -21.14 16.35
C THR A 37 -23.12 -20.61 16.67
N LEU A 38 -22.49 -21.12 17.74
CA LEU A 38 -21.10 -20.75 18.05
C LEU A 38 -20.13 -21.17 16.94
N HIS A 39 -20.31 -22.37 16.38
CA HIS A 39 -19.47 -22.83 15.27
C HIS A 39 -19.64 -21.97 14.02
N GLU A 40 -20.87 -21.58 13.68
CA GLU A 40 -21.16 -20.68 12.57
C GLU A 40 -20.52 -19.30 12.77
N ILE A 41 -20.71 -18.69 13.94
CA ILE A 41 -20.08 -17.40 14.30
C ILE A 41 -18.56 -17.50 14.20
N TRP A 42 -17.98 -18.57 14.75
CA TRP A 42 -16.53 -18.79 14.71
C TRP A 42 -16.01 -18.94 13.28
N SER A 43 -16.70 -19.72 12.45
CA SER A 43 -16.31 -19.95 11.06
C SER A 43 -16.37 -18.66 10.23
N ASN A 44 -17.40 -17.84 10.41
CA ASN A 44 -17.54 -16.54 9.74
C ASN A 44 -16.46 -15.57 10.21
N LEU A 45 -16.18 -15.51 11.52
CA LEU A 45 -15.13 -14.65 12.06
C LEU A 45 -13.76 -15.06 11.50
N PHE A 46 -13.46 -16.36 11.46
CA PHE A 46 -12.19 -16.85 10.93
C PHE A 46 -12.03 -16.51 9.45
N GLN A 47 -13.08 -16.63 8.63
CA GLN A 47 -13.05 -16.22 7.23
C GLN A 47 -12.79 -14.72 7.05
N VAL A 48 -13.40 -13.87 7.88
CA VAL A 48 -13.16 -12.41 7.85
C VAL A 48 -11.71 -12.09 8.23
N ILE A 49 -11.17 -12.75 9.25
CA ILE A 49 -9.78 -12.56 9.68
C ILE A 49 -8.81 -13.00 8.59
N ASP A 50 -9.02 -14.18 7.99
CA ASP A 50 -8.19 -14.69 6.90
C ASP A 50 -8.23 -13.76 5.69
N TRP A 51 -9.41 -13.26 5.34
CA TRP A 51 -9.58 -12.27 4.27
C TRP A 51 -8.82 -10.96 4.56
N LEU A 52 -8.92 -10.43 5.78
CA LEU A 52 -8.19 -9.24 6.20
C LEU A 52 -6.67 -9.46 6.17
N PHE A 53 -6.21 -10.61 6.65
CA PHE A 53 -4.79 -10.97 6.69
C PHE A 53 -4.21 -11.07 5.27
N LYS A 54 -4.91 -11.75 4.35
CA LYS A 54 -4.52 -11.84 2.94
C LYS A 54 -4.45 -10.46 2.29
N ARG A 55 -5.42 -9.59 2.56
CA ARG A 55 -5.44 -8.23 2.02
C ARG A 55 -4.31 -7.36 2.56
N PHE A 56 -3.98 -7.51 3.84
CA PHE A 56 -2.83 -6.85 4.45
C PHE A 56 -1.51 -7.33 3.84
N GLN A 57 -1.33 -8.64 3.69
CA GLN A 57 -0.14 -9.23 3.07
C GLN A 57 0.03 -8.77 1.61
N ALA A 58 -1.05 -8.74 0.83
CA ALA A 58 -1.03 -8.21 -0.53
C ALA A 58 -0.61 -6.73 -0.58
N GLY A 59 -1.04 -5.93 0.41
CA GLY A 59 -0.61 -4.54 0.56
C GLY A 59 0.90 -4.41 0.81
N LEU A 60 1.45 -5.22 1.72
CA LEU A 60 2.89 -5.23 2.01
C LEU A 60 3.73 -5.68 0.80
N VAL A 61 3.32 -6.75 0.13
CA VAL A 61 4.00 -7.25 -1.09
C VAL A 61 3.98 -6.19 -2.18
N SER A 62 2.85 -5.51 -2.37
CA SER A 62 2.71 -4.42 -3.32
C SER A 62 3.65 -3.22 -3.02
N LEU A 63 3.74 -2.81 -1.76
CA LEU A 63 4.66 -1.76 -1.33
C LEU A 63 6.11 -2.17 -1.57
N TRP A 64 6.47 -3.41 -1.25
CA TRP A 64 7.81 -3.96 -1.48
C TRP A 64 8.18 -3.98 -2.96
N ASN A 65 7.28 -4.44 -3.82
CA ASN A 65 7.48 -4.47 -5.27
C ASN A 65 7.65 -3.06 -5.85
N SER A 66 6.87 -2.10 -5.35
CA SER A 66 7.01 -0.67 -5.73
C SER A 66 8.36 -0.11 -5.33
N PHE A 67 8.84 -0.43 -4.14
CA PHE A 67 10.13 0.00 -3.65
C PHE A 67 11.25 -0.53 -4.54
N PHE A 68 11.25 -1.84 -4.79
CA PHE A 68 12.26 -2.47 -5.64
C PHE A 68 12.23 -1.91 -7.06
N TRP A 69 11.04 -1.71 -7.64
CA TRP A 69 10.88 -1.09 -8.94
C TRP A 69 11.47 0.32 -8.99
N PHE A 70 11.21 1.15 -7.97
CA PHE A 70 11.78 2.50 -7.91
C PHE A 70 13.31 2.46 -7.78
N VAL A 71 13.85 1.60 -6.92
CA VAL A 71 15.31 1.45 -6.74
C VAL A 71 15.97 1.03 -8.05
N LEU A 72 15.39 0.07 -8.78
CA LEU A 72 15.89 -0.32 -10.10
C LEU A 72 15.81 0.83 -11.11
N THR A 73 14.70 1.57 -11.10
CA THR A 73 14.50 2.72 -11.99
C THR A 73 15.53 3.82 -11.71
N LEU A 74 15.84 4.07 -10.43
CA LEU A 74 16.90 4.99 -10.01
C LEU A 74 18.26 4.48 -10.45
N PHE A 75 18.56 3.21 -10.19
CA PHE A 75 19.85 2.61 -10.54
C PHE A 75 20.12 2.69 -12.05
N PHE A 76 19.17 2.24 -12.87
CA PHE A 76 19.33 2.25 -14.33
C PHE A 76 19.16 3.65 -14.94
N GLY A 77 18.24 4.45 -14.41
CA GLY A 77 18.00 5.81 -14.92
C GLY A 77 19.16 6.77 -14.63
N LEU A 78 19.88 6.56 -13.53
CA LEU A 78 21.09 7.30 -13.21
C LEU A 78 22.38 6.57 -13.64
N LEU A 79 22.29 5.48 -14.42
CA LEU A 79 23.46 4.70 -14.85
C LEU A 79 24.52 5.57 -15.53
N GLN A 80 24.10 6.53 -16.36
CA GLN A 80 25.00 7.50 -16.98
C GLN A 80 25.73 8.35 -15.93
N GLY A 81 25.03 8.83 -14.89
CA GLY A 81 25.63 9.56 -13.77
C GLY A 81 26.58 8.70 -12.94
N TRP A 82 26.22 7.43 -12.68
CA TRP A 82 27.10 6.48 -11.99
C TRP A 82 28.39 6.21 -12.76
N LEU A 83 28.31 6.09 -14.09
CA LEU A 83 29.50 5.93 -14.94
C LEU A 83 30.39 7.16 -14.93
N ILE A 84 29.82 8.37 -15.00
CA ILE A 84 30.57 9.62 -14.91
C ILE A 84 31.28 9.72 -13.55
N LEU A 85 30.56 9.46 -12.45
CA LEU A 85 31.12 9.46 -11.10
C LEU A 85 32.18 8.37 -10.90
N GLY A 86 31.99 7.20 -11.52
CA GLY A 86 32.95 6.10 -11.46
C GLY A 86 34.24 6.39 -12.22
N LEU A 87 34.14 6.93 -13.44
CA LEU A 87 35.29 7.36 -14.24
C LEU A 87 36.09 8.47 -13.56
N ASP A 88 35.39 9.43 -12.94
CA ASP A 88 36.04 10.55 -12.26
C ASP A 88 36.84 10.10 -11.03
N ASN A 89 36.25 9.22 -10.21
CA ASN A 89 36.95 8.62 -9.07
C ASN A 89 38.17 7.78 -9.49
N LEU A 90 38.15 7.19 -10.68
CA LEU A 90 39.29 6.43 -11.23
C LEU A 90 40.38 7.33 -11.81
N LEU A 91 40.01 8.50 -12.35
CA LEU A 91 40.93 9.41 -13.04
C LEU A 91 41.56 10.48 -12.14
N VAL A 92 41.26 10.48 -10.83
CA VAL A 92 41.81 11.41 -9.83
C VAL A 92 41.73 12.87 -10.32
N SER A 93 40.50 13.32 -10.54
CA SER A 93 40.22 14.73 -10.83
C SER A 93 40.13 15.50 -9.52
N ASP A 94 40.88 16.61 -9.39
CA ASP A 94 40.81 17.51 -8.23
C ASP A 94 39.51 18.33 -8.15
N ASN A 95 38.60 18.19 -9.13
CA ASN A 95 37.34 18.93 -9.16
C ASN A 95 36.17 18.09 -8.62
N PRO A 96 35.37 18.58 -7.66
CA PRO A 96 34.24 17.83 -7.11
C PRO A 96 33.09 17.75 -8.13
N ILE A 97 33.11 16.73 -8.99
CA ILE A 97 32.06 16.48 -10.00
C ILE A 97 30.67 16.36 -9.37
N PHE A 98 30.58 15.92 -8.12
CA PHE A 98 29.30 15.91 -7.40
C PHE A 98 28.63 17.28 -7.36
N ILE A 99 29.39 18.37 -7.21
CA ILE A 99 28.83 19.73 -7.21
C ILE A 99 28.33 20.10 -8.61
N ARG A 100 29.07 19.72 -9.67
CA ARG A 100 28.58 19.89 -11.05
C ARG A 100 27.31 19.09 -11.30
N PHE A 101 27.26 17.84 -10.85
CA PHE A 101 26.09 16.98 -11.00
C PHE A 101 24.84 17.57 -10.33
N LEU A 102 25.00 18.18 -9.15
CA LEU A 102 23.93 18.93 -8.47
C LEU A 102 23.54 20.19 -9.25
N ILE A 103 24.51 21.01 -9.68
CA ILE A 103 24.23 22.27 -10.41
C ILE A 103 23.59 22.01 -11.78
N GLU A 104 23.99 20.92 -12.46
CA GLU A 104 23.46 20.51 -13.76
C GLU A 104 22.02 20.00 -13.68
N GLY A 105 21.46 19.79 -12.48
CA GLY A 105 20.05 19.45 -12.28
C GLY A 105 19.69 18.06 -12.80
N ALA A 106 20.62 17.11 -12.76
CA ALA A 106 20.37 15.73 -13.19
C ALA A 106 19.26 15.05 -12.35
N ILE A 107 19.21 15.35 -11.04
CA ILE A 107 18.21 14.81 -10.11
C ILE A 107 16.79 15.30 -10.41
N PRO A 108 16.52 16.61 -10.56
CA PRO A 108 15.19 17.09 -10.95
C PRO A 108 14.81 16.64 -12.36
N PHE A 109 15.75 16.54 -13.31
CA PHE A 109 15.47 15.99 -14.64
C PHE A 109 15.01 14.53 -14.56
N PHE A 110 15.74 13.68 -13.82
CA PHE A 110 15.34 12.30 -13.56
C PHE A 110 13.98 12.21 -12.87
N SER A 111 13.73 13.09 -11.89
CA SER A 111 12.47 13.13 -11.15
C SER A 111 11.27 13.46 -12.07
N VAL A 112 11.43 14.43 -12.96
CA VAL A 112 10.42 14.77 -13.97
C VAL A 112 10.18 13.61 -14.93
N ALA A 113 11.24 12.92 -15.37
CA ALA A 113 11.12 11.77 -16.27
C ALA A 113 10.34 10.62 -15.61
N VAL A 114 10.65 10.28 -14.35
CA VAL A 114 9.94 9.22 -13.60
C VAL A 114 8.47 9.57 -13.42
N ILE A 115 8.17 10.79 -12.97
CA ILE A 115 6.77 11.19 -12.74
C ILE A 115 5.98 11.26 -14.05
N SER A 116 6.59 11.78 -15.13
CA SER A 116 5.95 11.82 -16.45
C SER A 116 5.68 10.41 -16.98
N SER A 117 6.65 9.51 -16.83
CA SER A 117 6.48 8.10 -17.20
C SER A 117 5.35 7.44 -16.41
N LEU A 118 5.24 7.69 -15.10
CA LEU A 118 4.16 7.15 -14.27
C LEU A 118 2.79 7.72 -14.64
N ALA A 119 2.72 9.02 -14.93
CA ALA A 119 1.50 9.67 -15.36
C ALA A 119 1.01 9.10 -16.70
N ILE A 120 1.92 8.91 -17.66
CA ILE A 120 1.63 8.25 -18.94
C ILE A 120 1.16 6.82 -18.71
N ASP A 121 1.94 6.02 -17.98
CA ASP A 121 1.68 4.59 -17.78
C ASP A 121 0.29 4.38 -17.14
N TYR A 122 -0.02 5.12 -16.08
CA TYR A 122 -1.25 4.89 -15.32
C TYR A 122 -2.47 5.64 -15.88
N CYS A 123 -2.33 6.91 -16.27
CA CYS A 123 -3.49 7.70 -16.73
C CYS A 123 -3.89 7.33 -18.17
N ILE A 124 -2.94 6.97 -19.04
CA ILE A 124 -3.24 6.57 -20.42
C ILE A 124 -3.64 5.10 -20.48
N PHE A 125 -2.84 4.17 -19.92
CA PHE A 125 -3.10 2.74 -20.12
C PHE A 125 -4.06 2.12 -19.09
N SER A 126 -4.09 2.58 -17.82
CA SER A 126 -4.91 1.90 -16.80
C SER A 126 -6.31 2.48 -16.60
N LEU A 127 -6.50 3.79 -16.72
CA LEU A 127 -7.77 4.47 -16.36
C LEU A 127 -8.49 5.06 -17.58
N GLY A 128 -7.76 5.45 -18.63
CA GLY A 128 -8.26 6.26 -19.72
C GLY A 128 -8.39 7.73 -19.31
N ILE A 129 -8.04 8.63 -20.24
CA ILE A 129 -7.89 10.08 -20.01
C ILE A 129 -9.16 10.70 -19.38
N PHE A 130 -10.35 10.28 -19.82
CA PHE A 130 -11.62 10.83 -19.34
C PHE A 130 -11.97 10.43 -17.89
N CYS A 131 -11.46 9.29 -17.39
CA CYS A 131 -11.66 8.91 -16.00
C CYS A 131 -10.75 9.69 -15.05
N CYS A 132 -9.53 10.06 -15.48
CA CYS A 132 -8.62 10.87 -14.67
C CYS A 132 -9.21 12.23 -14.28
N LEU A 133 -9.97 12.88 -15.19
CA LEU A 133 -10.58 14.20 -14.91
C LEU A 133 -11.80 14.13 -13.98
N ARG A 134 -12.48 12.98 -13.89
CA ARG A 134 -13.73 12.87 -13.12
C ARG A 134 -13.49 12.66 -11.62
N ASN A 135 -12.39 12.01 -11.25
CA ASN A 135 -12.07 11.76 -9.84
C ASN A 135 -11.01 12.77 -9.34
N PRO A 136 -11.32 13.59 -8.31
CA PRO A 136 -10.39 14.60 -7.82
C PRO A 136 -9.06 14.00 -7.30
N ALA A 137 -9.09 12.77 -6.78
CA ALA A 137 -7.88 12.10 -6.31
C ALA A 137 -6.94 11.73 -7.47
N THR A 138 -7.48 11.27 -8.60
CA THR A 138 -6.67 10.96 -9.79
C THR A 138 -6.18 12.23 -10.47
N PHE A 139 -6.98 13.29 -10.50
CA PHE A 139 -6.54 14.60 -10.99
C PHE A 139 -5.36 15.13 -10.18
N PHE A 140 -5.46 15.09 -8.85
CA PHE A 140 -4.38 15.52 -7.97
C PHE A 140 -3.10 14.70 -8.21
N ALA A 141 -3.23 13.37 -8.25
CA ALA A 141 -2.11 12.47 -8.42
C ALA A 141 -1.41 12.62 -9.79
N PHE A 142 -2.17 12.70 -10.88
CA PHE A 142 -1.61 12.60 -12.24
C PHE A 142 -1.45 13.92 -12.99
N ILE A 143 -1.98 15.01 -12.45
CA ILE A 143 -1.83 16.34 -13.07
C ILE A 143 -1.14 17.28 -12.08
N LEU A 144 -1.68 17.44 -10.87
CA LEU A 144 -1.16 18.44 -9.94
C LEU A 144 0.26 18.12 -9.46
N VAL A 145 0.52 16.87 -9.05
CA VAL A 145 1.86 16.47 -8.56
C VAL A 145 2.93 16.56 -9.67
N PRO A 146 2.72 16.05 -10.90
CA PRO A 146 3.67 16.24 -11.99
C PRO A 146 3.94 17.71 -12.31
N VAL A 147 2.89 18.53 -12.43
CA VAL A 147 3.04 19.98 -12.70
C VAL A 147 3.82 20.66 -11.57
N PHE A 148 3.55 20.30 -10.32
CA PHE A 148 4.27 20.83 -9.16
C PHE A 148 5.76 20.47 -9.20
N VAL A 149 6.10 19.20 -9.47
CA VAL A 149 7.50 18.77 -9.54
C VAL A 149 8.23 19.39 -10.74
N ILE A 150 7.58 19.49 -11.90
CA ILE A 150 8.13 20.20 -13.06
C ILE A 150 8.35 21.68 -12.73
N GLY A 151 7.38 22.34 -12.08
CA GLY A 151 7.49 23.73 -11.67
C GLY A 151 8.66 23.95 -10.71
N LEU A 152 8.86 23.07 -9.72
CA LEU A 152 10.01 23.11 -8.84
C LEU A 152 11.33 22.86 -9.58
N GLY A 153 11.37 21.94 -10.55
CA GLY A 153 12.54 21.68 -11.37
C GLY A 153 12.94 22.89 -12.22
N VAL A 154 11.97 23.55 -12.86
CA VAL A 154 12.18 24.78 -13.63
C VAL A 154 12.62 25.92 -12.72
N LEU A 155 12.01 26.05 -11.53
CA LEU A 155 12.43 27.05 -10.55
C LEU A 155 13.88 26.84 -10.10
N LEU A 156 14.26 25.60 -9.79
CA LEU A 156 15.64 25.28 -9.42
C LEU A 156 16.61 25.61 -10.55
N PHE A 157 16.27 25.23 -11.79
CA PHE A 157 17.07 25.54 -12.97
C PHE A 157 17.25 27.05 -13.15
N LEU A 158 16.18 27.84 -12.99
CA LEU A 158 16.24 29.30 -13.04
C LEU A 158 17.13 29.88 -11.95
N ILE A 159 17.03 29.38 -10.71
CA ILE A 159 17.89 29.81 -9.59
C ILE A 159 19.36 29.53 -9.90
N CYS A 160 19.67 28.34 -10.41
CA CYS A 160 21.04 27.94 -10.74
C CYS A 160 21.62 28.74 -11.91
N TYR A 161 20.80 29.09 -12.90
CA TYR A 161 21.27 29.77 -14.11
C TYR A 161 21.30 31.31 -13.99
N LEU A 162 20.35 31.91 -13.26
CA LEU A 162 20.24 33.37 -13.13
C LEU A 162 21.07 33.93 -11.96
N THR A 163 21.38 33.10 -10.96
CA THR A 163 22.21 33.54 -9.83
C THR A 163 23.69 33.42 -10.20
N PRO A 164 24.49 34.48 -10.07
CA PRO A 164 25.92 34.40 -10.35
C PRO A 164 26.60 33.45 -9.35
N ALA A 165 27.62 32.74 -9.83
CA ALA A 165 28.22 31.59 -9.13
C ALA A 165 28.79 31.92 -7.74
N ASP A 166 29.16 33.18 -7.50
CA ASP A 166 29.69 33.71 -6.24
C ASP A 166 28.62 33.85 -5.14
N LYS A 167 27.33 33.87 -5.51
CA LYS A 167 26.19 34.01 -4.58
C LYS A 167 25.34 32.76 -4.47
N LEU A 168 25.75 31.66 -5.08
CA LEU A 168 24.99 30.44 -5.13
C LEU A 168 25.04 29.69 -3.79
N ASP A 169 23.92 29.66 -3.07
CA ASP A 169 23.80 28.85 -1.85
C ASP A 169 23.58 27.37 -2.21
N ILE A 170 24.68 26.62 -2.27
CA ILE A 170 24.69 25.17 -2.55
C ILE A 170 23.83 24.42 -1.52
N GLY A 171 23.80 24.88 -0.26
CA GLY A 171 23.01 24.26 0.80
C GLY A 171 21.51 24.38 0.55
N PHE A 172 21.06 25.50 -0.01
CA PHE A 172 19.67 25.68 -0.42
C PHE A 172 19.30 24.78 -1.61
N ILE A 173 20.14 24.73 -2.64
CA ILE A 173 19.94 23.90 -3.84
C ILE A 173 19.80 22.42 -3.44
N PHE A 174 20.75 21.93 -2.64
CA PHE A 174 20.73 20.55 -2.17
C PHE A 174 19.45 20.21 -1.40
N LYS A 175 19.00 21.10 -0.49
CA LYS A 175 17.73 20.90 0.24
C LYS A 175 16.55 20.81 -0.71
N LEU A 176 16.50 21.66 -1.72
CA LEU A 176 15.39 21.69 -2.69
C LEU A 176 15.38 20.44 -3.58
N GLU A 177 16.55 19.95 -4.00
CA GLU A 177 16.67 18.68 -4.73
C GLU A 177 16.26 17.48 -3.88
N VAL A 178 16.64 17.43 -2.60
CA VAL A 178 16.20 16.39 -1.67
C VAL A 178 14.68 16.40 -1.52
N ILE A 179 14.06 17.59 -1.47
CA ILE A 179 12.59 17.72 -1.44
C ILE A 179 11.98 17.16 -2.72
N ILE A 180 12.45 17.58 -3.90
CA ILE A 180 11.96 17.10 -5.21
C ILE A 180 12.08 15.58 -5.30
N PHE A 181 13.26 15.05 -4.94
CA PHE A 181 13.52 13.62 -4.98
C PHE A 181 12.64 12.84 -4.01
N THR A 182 12.50 13.31 -2.77
CA THR A 182 11.66 12.65 -1.75
C THR A 182 10.18 12.67 -2.15
N THR A 183 9.67 13.80 -2.66
CA THR A 183 8.31 13.89 -3.18
C THR A 183 8.10 12.93 -4.35
N THR A 184 9.08 12.85 -5.26
CA THR A 184 9.04 11.92 -6.40
C THR A 184 9.04 10.46 -5.95
N PHE A 185 9.89 10.11 -4.98
CA PHE A 185 9.96 8.78 -4.40
C PHE A 185 8.62 8.37 -3.76
N VAL A 186 8.07 9.21 -2.87
CA VAL A 186 6.79 8.93 -2.21
C VAL A 186 5.67 8.82 -3.24
N HIS A 187 5.65 9.71 -4.23
CA HIS A 187 4.65 9.67 -5.30
C HIS A 187 4.75 8.36 -6.10
N ALA A 188 5.95 8.00 -6.56
CA ALA A 188 6.17 6.76 -7.33
C ALA A 188 5.76 5.51 -6.55
N MET A 189 6.13 5.45 -5.26
CA MET A 189 5.73 4.39 -4.34
C MET A 189 4.21 4.26 -4.22
N LEU A 190 3.51 5.38 -4.03
CA LEU A 190 2.05 5.37 -3.91
C LEU A 190 1.37 4.93 -5.20
N ILE A 191 1.78 5.45 -6.36
CA ILE A 191 1.14 5.10 -7.63
C ILE A 191 1.37 3.64 -7.99
N LYS A 192 2.62 3.15 -7.92
CA LYS A 192 2.92 1.75 -8.24
C LYS A 192 2.35 0.78 -7.21
N SER A 193 2.24 1.16 -5.94
CA SER A 193 1.62 0.27 -4.95
C SER A 193 0.13 0.11 -5.16
N VAL A 194 -0.57 1.14 -5.62
CA VAL A 194 -1.97 0.99 -6.03
C VAL A 194 -2.07 0.06 -7.25
N ALA A 195 -1.17 0.19 -8.23
CA ALA A 195 -1.12 -0.67 -9.41
C ALA A 195 -0.92 -2.14 -9.04
N PHE A 196 0.16 -2.46 -8.31
CA PHE A 196 0.48 -3.83 -7.89
C PHE A 196 -0.55 -4.39 -6.92
N PHE A 197 -1.15 -3.58 -6.06
CA PHE A 197 -2.20 -4.04 -5.16
C PHE A 197 -3.44 -4.49 -5.95
N LYS A 198 -3.80 -3.76 -7.01
CA LYS A 198 -4.92 -4.12 -7.90
C LYS A 198 -4.65 -5.43 -8.64
N GLU A 199 -3.42 -5.65 -9.11
CA GLU A 199 -2.99 -6.90 -9.73
C GLU A 199 -2.99 -8.08 -8.75
N GLU A 200 -2.49 -7.87 -7.54
CA GLU A 200 -2.43 -8.93 -6.54
C GLU A 200 -3.84 -9.31 -6.05
N CYS A 201 -4.72 -8.33 -5.87
CA CYS A 201 -6.13 -8.58 -5.57
C CYS A 201 -6.87 -9.32 -6.68
N SER A 202 -6.50 -9.13 -7.96
CA SER A 202 -7.14 -9.88 -9.06
C SER A 202 -6.70 -11.34 -9.11
N ARG A 203 -5.46 -11.65 -8.66
CA ARG A 203 -4.95 -13.02 -8.55
C ARG A 203 -5.64 -13.84 -7.46
N PHE A 204 -6.04 -13.22 -6.37
CA PHE A 204 -6.71 -13.91 -5.26
C PHE A 204 -8.17 -14.29 -5.54
N GLY A 205 -8.70 -13.96 -6.72
CA GLY A 205 -10.10 -14.17 -7.07
C GLY A 205 -11.02 -13.21 -6.32
N LYS A 206 -12.13 -12.81 -6.96
CA LYS A 206 -13.22 -12.21 -6.18
C LYS A 206 -13.72 -13.27 -5.18
N PRO A 207 -14.07 -12.87 -3.94
CA PRO A 207 -14.86 -13.77 -3.09
C PRO A 207 -16.11 -14.25 -3.83
#